data_AF-A0A4T0DES1-F1
#
_entry.id   AF-A0A4T0DES1-F1
#
_cell.length_a   1.000
_cell.length_b   1.000
_cell.length_c   1.000
_cell.angle_alpha   90.00
_cell.angle_beta   90.00
_cell.angle_gamma   90.00
#
_symmetry.space_group_name_H-M   'P 1'
#
loop_
_entity.id
_entity.type
_entity.pdbx_description
1 polymer ?
#
loop_
_entity_poly.entity_id
_entity_poly.type
_entity_poly.pdbx_seq_one_letter_code
_entity_poly.pdbx_strand_id
1 'polypeptide(L)'
;MYVNGEASSKANSDPEVDAENSTGLVVLNGDLITGENTFLHNSTKYLDAVVAPLVHRGMSWANTYGNHDSDFNISRQGIFEQESKYSLSRTKNMVSSSDAGVSNYYLPVYGNDSAVPEFLLWFFDSRGGNYFQQSSSSSKSVPQPNWVAQSVVDWFTETRSALEKRHNRVVPSVAFVHIPVNAMAAFQAQGVDTHRDPGINDDNPLAQQGSASGQGDVSGAVFTYNGQDIPFMQALLDTKGLKAVFSGHDHGDDWCFRWDSKLKGMNLTGNGLDLCFDRRSGYGGYGSWTRGSRQVVLRKGKDDVQTWVRLEDGSISGKVTLNGTYGQDSYPSVKA
;
A
#
# COMPACT_ATOMS: atom_id res chain seq x y z
N MET A 1 12.25 -5.66 3.10
CA MET A 1 11.40 -4.49 3.38
C MET A 1 10.34 -4.97 4.35
N TYR A 2 10.10 -4.19 5.38
CA TYR A 2 8.94 -4.32 6.24
C TYR A 2 7.82 -3.50 5.60
N VAL A 3 6.58 -4.01 5.54
CA VAL A 3 5.43 -3.32 4.94
C VAL A 3 4.27 -3.36 5.92
N ASN A 4 3.66 -2.21 6.19
CA ASN A 4 2.59 -2.06 7.17
C ASN A 4 1.31 -1.54 6.52
N GLY A 5 0.16 -2.20 6.74
CA GLY A 5 -1.14 -1.77 6.20
C GLY A 5 -1.82 -0.62 6.97
N GLU A 6 -1.49 -0.41 8.26
CA GLU A 6 -1.92 0.72 9.09
C GLU A 6 -0.88 0.98 10.21
N ALA A 7 -0.51 2.22 10.48
CA ALA A 7 0.37 2.56 11.61
C ALA A 7 -0.37 3.31 12.72
N SER A 8 0.14 3.23 13.97
CA SER A 8 -0.51 3.95 15.09
C SER A 8 0.48 4.42 16.15
N SER A 9 0.16 5.54 16.79
CA SER A 9 1.00 6.25 17.77
C SER A 9 1.16 5.57 19.14
N LYS A 10 0.67 4.34 19.35
CA LYS A 10 0.59 3.68 20.66
C LYS A 10 1.71 2.69 21.00
N ALA A 11 2.64 2.42 20.08
CA ALA A 11 3.69 1.41 20.26
C ALA A 11 5.08 2.02 20.49
N ASN A 12 5.63 1.90 21.71
CA ASN A 12 7.04 2.20 22.00
C ASN A 12 8.00 1.07 21.56
N SER A 13 7.47 -0.04 21.05
CA SER A 13 8.19 -1.21 20.56
C SER A 13 7.44 -1.82 19.39
N ASP A 14 8.14 -2.06 18.28
CA ASP A 14 7.65 -2.75 17.08
C ASP A 14 8.44 -4.06 16.96
N PRO A 15 8.00 -5.14 17.67
CA PRO A 15 8.76 -6.38 17.76
C PRO A 15 8.93 -7.07 16.39
N GLU A 16 8.03 -6.81 15.45
CA GLU A 16 8.12 -7.29 14.08
C GLU A 16 9.30 -6.69 13.32
N VAL A 17 9.63 -5.41 13.54
CA VAL A 17 10.85 -4.78 13.01
C VAL A 17 12.09 -5.41 13.64
N ASP A 18 12.08 -5.61 14.96
CA ASP A 18 13.24 -6.12 15.71
C ASP A 18 13.58 -7.59 15.37
N ALA A 19 12.63 -8.36 14.86
CA ALA A 19 12.85 -9.75 14.43
C ALA A 19 13.68 -9.87 13.14
N GLU A 20 13.74 -8.84 12.31
CA GLU A 20 14.24 -8.91 10.92
C GLU A 20 15.52 -8.07 10.71
N ASN A 21 16.62 -8.50 11.33
CA ASN A 21 17.97 -7.87 11.33
C ASN A 21 18.58 -7.50 9.96
N SER A 22 17.93 -7.81 8.83
CA SER A 22 18.38 -7.46 7.46
C SER A 22 17.48 -6.44 6.76
N THR A 23 16.55 -5.80 7.48
CA THR A 23 15.61 -4.83 6.94
C THR A 23 16.27 -3.52 6.54
N GLY A 24 16.48 -3.32 5.23
CA GLY A 24 17.06 -2.08 4.68
C GLY A 24 16.09 -0.90 4.47
N LEU A 25 14.78 -1.13 4.55
CA LEU A 25 13.74 -0.09 4.41
C LEU A 25 12.43 -0.57 5.04
N VAL A 26 11.75 0.33 5.75
CA VAL A 26 10.36 0.19 6.18
C VAL A 26 9.44 0.91 5.19
N VAL A 27 8.33 0.28 4.81
CA VAL A 27 7.25 0.89 4.04
C VAL A 27 6.03 0.98 4.94
N LEU A 28 5.53 2.18 5.13
CA LEU A 28 4.23 2.43 5.73
C LEU A 28 3.26 2.61 4.55
N ASN A 29 2.27 1.72 4.40
CA ASN A 29 1.42 1.66 3.20
C ASN A 29 0.04 2.28 3.47
N GLY A 30 0.04 3.52 3.99
CA GLY A 30 -1.14 4.31 4.33
C GLY A 30 -1.65 4.17 5.76
N ASP A 31 -2.67 4.98 6.05
CA ASP A 31 -3.42 5.06 7.30
C ASP A 31 -2.53 5.10 8.55
N LEU A 32 -1.79 6.20 8.68
CA LEU A 32 -0.91 6.47 9.82
C LEU A 32 -1.64 7.17 10.97
N ILE A 33 -2.63 8.01 10.64
CA ILE A 33 -3.32 8.86 11.59
C ILE A 33 -4.81 8.98 11.19
N THR A 34 -5.70 8.44 12.04
CA THR A 34 -7.16 8.68 11.96
C THR A 34 -7.48 10.18 12.09
N GLY A 35 -7.80 10.83 10.97
CA GLY A 35 -8.20 12.24 10.94
C GLY A 35 -9.44 12.56 11.78
N GLU A 36 -10.34 11.58 11.94
CA GLU A 36 -11.64 11.71 12.60
C GLU A 36 -11.52 12.09 14.08
N ASN A 37 -10.47 11.61 14.74
CA ASN A 37 -10.29 11.70 16.19
C ASN A 37 -9.11 12.61 16.59
N THR A 38 -8.67 13.48 15.69
CA THR A 38 -7.59 14.45 15.94
C THR A 38 -8.08 15.90 15.91
N PHE A 39 -7.31 16.82 16.48
CA PHE A 39 -7.61 18.25 16.40
C PHE A 39 -6.75 18.93 15.34
N LEU A 40 -7.34 19.83 14.56
CA LEU A 40 -6.69 20.63 13.51
C LEU A 40 -5.32 21.23 13.90
N HIS A 41 -5.13 21.61 15.17
CA HIS A 41 -3.92 22.27 15.65
C HIS A 41 -2.75 21.31 15.99
N ASN A 42 -2.98 19.99 16.04
CA ASN A 42 -1.97 19.01 16.43
C ASN A 42 -2.01 17.67 15.66
N SER A 43 -2.98 17.46 14.77
CA SER A 43 -3.21 16.20 14.05
C SER A 43 -1.94 15.62 13.41
N THR A 44 -1.18 16.44 12.68
CA THR A 44 0.07 16.02 12.03
C THR A 44 1.19 15.62 13.01
N LYS A 45 1.17 16.09 14.27
CA LYS A 45 2.21 15.76 15.27
C LYS A 45 2.13 14.32 15.76
N TYR A 46 1.01 13.62 15.57
CA TYR A 46 0.93 12.19 15.91
C TYR A 46 1.86 11.34 15.02
N LEU A 47 2.28 11.85 13.86
CA LEU A 47 3.31 11.23 13.02
C LEU A 47 4.61 11.01 13.81
N ASP A 48 5.00 11.94 14.67
CA ASP A 48 6.25 11.87 15.45
C ASP A 48 6.27 10.62 16.33
N ALA A 49 5.10 10.21 16.86
CA ALA A 49 4.93 8.98 17.64
C ALA A 49 4.86 7.73 16.75
N VAL A 50 4.27 7.81 15.55
CA VAL A 50 4.25 6.72 14.57
C VAL A 50 5.66 6.37 14.09
N VAL A 51 6.51 7.36 13.80
CA VAL A 51 7.87 7.13 13.29
C VAL A 51 8.94 7.03 14.38
N ALA A 52 8.64 7.34 15.65
CA ALA A 52 9.58 7.26 16.76
C ALA A 52 10.31 5.89 16.86
N PRO A 53 9.63 4.72 16.71
CA PRO A 53 10.30 3.43 16.69
C PRO A 53 11.38 3.31 15.60
N LEU A 54 11.16 3.91 14.43
CA LEU A 54 12.07 3.89 13.28
C LEU A 54 13.24 4.86 13.47
N VAL A 55 12.93 6.06 13.97
CA VAL A 55 13.92 7.10 14.31
C VAL A 55 14.89 6.61 15.39
N HIS A 56 14.39 6.00 16.46
CA HIS A 56 15.23 5.42 17.53
C HIS A 56 16.16 4.31 17.03
N ARG A 57 15.75 3.55 16.00
CA ARG A 57 16.53 2.49 15.36
C ARG A 57 17.43 2.98 14.23
N GLY A 58 17.37 4.26 13.86
CA GLY A 58 18.09 4.81 12.71
C GLY A 58 17.60 4.26 11.35
N MET A 59 16.40 3.70 11.29
CA MET A 59 15.87 3.05 10.10
C MET A 59 15.26 4.07 9.14
N SER A 60 15.59 3.94 7.85
CA SER A 60 14.92 4.72 6.81
C SER A 60 13.54 4.12 6.51
N TRP A 61 12.59 4.98 6.16
CA TRP A 61 11.26 4.55 5.74
C TRP A 61 10.78 5.27 4.47
N ALA A 62 9.78 4.69 3.83
CA ALA A 62 9.02 5.23 2.72
C ALA A 62 7.53 5.08 3.05
N ASN A 63 6.69 5.93 2.48
CA ASN A 63 5.28 6.04 2.85
C ASN A 63 4.38 6.14 1.61
N THR A 64 3.21 5.52 1.63
CA THR A 64 2.01 5.97 0.89
C THR A 64 1.03 6.54 1.91
N TYR A 65 0.11 7.42 1.52
CA TYR A 65 -0.97 7.86 2.40
C TYR A 65 -2.28 7.12 2.08
N GLY A 66 -3.03 6.77 3.11
CA GLY A 66 -4.33 6.10 3.02
C GLY A 66 -5.50 7.07 3.21
N ASN A 67 -6.73 6.57 3.21
CA ASN A 67 -7.95 7.39 3.35
C ASN A 67 -8.10 8.08 4.71
N HIS A 68 -7.61 7.51 5.80
CA HIS A 68 -7.65 8.12 7.13
C HIS A 68 -6.68 9.30 7.28
N ASP A 69 -5.60 9.32 6.48
CA ASP A 69 -4.61 10.41 6.43
C ASP A 69 -5.14 11.73 5.80
N SER A 70 -6.43 11.80 5.44
CA SER A 70 -7.08 13.04 5.02
C SER A 70 -8.51 13.17 5.55
N ASP A 71 -8.74 14.19 6.36
CA ASP A 71 -10.05 14.54 6.90
C ASP A 71 -10.16 16.06 7.12
N PHE A 72 -11.25 16.55 7.70
CA PHE A 72 -11.42 17.97 8.02
C PHE A 72 -10.27 18.54 8.89
N ASN A 73 -9.74 17.72 9.81
CA ASN A 73 -8.68 18.10 10.77
C ASN A 73 -7.24 17.76 10.32
N ILE A 74 -7.05 17.02 9.22
CA ILE A 74 -5.71 16.56 8.79
C ILE A 74 -5.62 16.47 7.27
N SER A 75 -4.45 16.75 6.69
CA SER A 75 -4.23 16.55 5.25
C SER A 75 -2.95 15.77 5.01
N ARG A 76 -2.96 14.92 3.97
CA ARG A 76 -1.77 14.21 3.47
C ARG A 76 -0.59 15.15 3.23
N GLN A 77 -0.87 16.35 2.72
CA GLN A 77 0.14 17.40 2.52
C GLN A 77 0.75 17.87 3.84
N GLY A 78 -0.07 18.12 4.88
CA GLY A 78 0.42 18.49 6.21
C GLY A 78 1.18 17.36 6.91
N ILE A 79 0.79 16.09 6.69
CA ILE A 79 1.54 14.93 7.18
C ILE A 79 2.89 14.86 6.44
N PHE A 80 2.92 15.00 5.11
CA PHE A 80 4.14 15.02 4.30
C PHE A 80 5.10 16.14 4.70
N GLU A 81 4.59 17.33 5.04
CA GLU A 81 5.39 18.46 5.54
C GLU A 81 5.98 18.19 6.93
N GLN A 82 5.28 17.44 7.80
CA GLN A 82 5.83 16.96 9.06
C GLN A 82 6.87 15.86 8.82
N GLU A 83 6.57 14.90 7.94
CA GLU A 83 7.43 13.76 7.62
C GLU A 83 8.77 14.20 7.00
N SER A 84 8.72 15.20 6.12
CA SER A 84 9.88 15.76 5.43
C SER A 84 10.93 16.40 6.36
N LYS A 85 10.60 16.59 7.65
CA LYS A 85 11.55 17.06 8.68
C LYS A 85 12.52 15.95 9.12
N TYR A 86 12.21 14.69 8.85
CA TYR A 86 13.04 13.55 9.20
C TYR A 86 13.96 13.15 8.04
N SER A 87 15.27 13.27 8.26
CA SER A 87 16.31 12.84 7.29
C SER A 87 16.33 11.34 6.99
N LEU A 88 15.57 10.54 7.75
CA LEU A 88 15.35 9.11 7.53
C LEU A 88 14.17 8.81 6.59
N SER A 89 13.22 9.73 6.40
CA SER A 89 12.16 9.54 5.40
C SER A 89 12.74 9.56 3.98
N ARG A 90 12.15 8.73 3.12
CA ARG A 90 12.42 8.63 1.68
C ARG A 90 11.19 9.02 0.86
N THR A 91 10.07 9.34 1.52
CA THR A 91 8.81 9.74 0.92
C THR A 91 8.98 11.01 0.09
N LYS A 92 8.31 11.07 -1.07
CA LYS A 92 8.40 12.20 -2.00
C LYS A 92 7.04 12.50 -2.61
N ASN A 93 6.89 13.71 -3.13
CA ASN A 93 5.79 14.04 -4.02
C ASN A 93 6.37 14.42 -5.40
N MET A 94 6.24 13.53 -6.38
CA MET A 94 6.78 13.72 -7.74
C MET A 94 5.73 14.14 -8.78
N VAL A 95 4.44 14.14 -8.41
CA VAL A 95 3.34 14.46 -9.34
C VAL A 95 2.68 15.77 -8.95
N SER A 96 2.95 16.82 -9.72
CA SER A 96 2.35 18.15 -9.50
C SER A 96 1.04 18.30 -10.28
N SER A 97 -0.02 17.61 -9.83
CA SER A 97 -1.39 17.79 -10.32
C SER A 97 -2.38 17.91 -9.16
N SER A 98 -3.42 18.73 -9.32
CA SER A 98 -4.42 18.99 -8.27
C SER A 98 -5.28 17.77 -7.92
N ASP A 99 -5.35 16.78 -8.80
CA ASP A 99 -6.09 15.54 -8.61
C ASP A 99 -5.21 14.37 -8.12
N ALA A 100 -3.88 14.50 -8.14
CA ALA A 100 -2.96 13.39 -7.90
C ALA A 100 -2.89 12.92 -6.44
N GLY A 101 -3.20 13.80 -5.48
CA GLY A 101 -2.90 13.56 -4.06
C GLY A 101 -1.44 13.86 -3.71
N VAL A 102 -0.87 13.12 -2.76
CA VAL A 102 0.49 13.29 -2.19
C VAL A 102 1.08 11.90 -1.95
N SER A 103 2.40 11.72 -2.08
CA SER A 103 3.10 10.41 -2.01
C SER A 103 3.08 9.55 -3.30
N ASN A 104 2.92 10.20 -4.46
CA ASN A 104 3.22 9.58 -5.76
C ASN A 104 4.70 9.75 -6.12
N TYR A 105 5.49 8.67 -6.11
CA TYR A 105 6.94 8.70 -6.39
C TYR A 105 7.54 7.30 -6.64
N TYR A 106 8.84 7.25 -6.90
CA TYR A 106 9.62 6.01 -6.90
C TYR A 106 10.94 6.15 -6.14
N LEU A 107 11.45 5.00 -5.67
CA LEU A 107 12.78 4.87 -5.08
C LEU A 107 13.62 3.85 -5.86
N PRO A 108 14.76 4.26 -6.42
CA PRO A 108 15.74 3.33 -6.98
C PRO A 108 16.55 2.65 -5.87
N VAL A 109 16.62 1.32 -5.92
CA VAL A 109 17.45 0.51 -5.03
C VAL A 109 18.70 0.07 -5.80
N TYR A 110 19.87 0.51 -5.34
CA TYR A 110 21.15 0.17 -5.95
C TYR A 110 21.85 -0.96 -5.20
N GLY A 111 22.55 -1.83 -5.93
CA GLY A 111 23.60 -2.68 -5.33
C GLY A 111 24.91 -1.89 -5.20
N ASN A 112 25.80 -2.33 -4.31
CA ASN A 112 27.02 -1.62 -3.87
C ASN A 112 27.79 -0.90 -4.99
N ASP A 113 27.96 -1.54 -6.15
CA ASP A 113 28.80 -1.05 -7.26
C ASP A 113 28.00 -0.78 -8.56
N SER A 114 26.68 -0.63 -8.48
CA SER A 114 25.83 -0.50 -9.69
C SER A 114 25.44 0.95 -10.00
N ALA A 115 25.76 1.41 -11.22
CA ALA A 115 25.26 2.67 -11.77
C ALA A 115 23.79 2.61 -12.22
N VAL A 116 23.21 1.41 -12.32
CA VAL A 116 21.81 1.15 -12.69
C VAL A 116 21.06 0.60 -11.47
N PRO A 117 19.86 1.10 -11.14
CA PRO A 117 19.07 0.54 -10.04
C PRO A 117 18.78 -0.94 -10.29
N GLU A 118 18.95 -1.78 -9.27
CA GLU A 118 18.63 -3.21 -9.33
C GLU A 118 17.14 -3.46 -9.13
N PHE A 119 16.47 -2.59 -8.37
CA PHE A 119 15.03 -2.53 -8.27
C PHE A 119 14.52 -1.08 -8.31
N LEU A 120 13.27 -0.91 -8.74
CA LEU A 120 12.46 0.27 -8.45
C LEU A 120 11.35 -0.10 -7.47
N LEU A 121 11.11 0.76 -6.48
CA LEU A 121 9.95 0.70 -5.62
C LEU A 121 9.02 1.85 -6.02
N TRP A 122 7.81 1.54 -6.46
CA TRP A 122 6.79 2.53 -6.85
C TRP A 122 5.80 2.76 -5.72
N PHE A 123 5.39 4.00 -5.52
CA PHE A 123 4.47 4.44 -4.46
C PHE A 123 3.37 5.30 -5.09
N PHE A 124 2.12 4.98 -4.80
CA PHE A 124 0.94 5.61 -5.39
C PHE A 124 -0.06 6.02 -4.32
N ASP A 125 -0.58 7.24 -4.43
CA ASP A 125 -1.68 7.74 -3.59
C ASP A 125 -3.03 7.32 -4.20
N SER A 126 -3.69 6.38 -3.53
CA SER A 126 -5.09 6.03 -3.83
C SER A 126 -6.09 7.07 -3.31
N ARG A 127 -5.66 8.08 -2.55
CA ARG A 127 -6.47 9.18 -2.03
C ARG A 127 -7.56 8.67 -1.08
N GLY A 128 -8.80 9.12 -1.23
CA GLY A 128 -9.93 8.84 -0.34
C GLY A 128 -9.99 9.77 0.87
N GLY A 129 -10.94 9.50 1.77
CA GLY A 129 -11.20 10.33 2.94
C GLY A 129 -11.90 11.65 2.61
N ASN A 130 -11.75 12.67 3.45
CA ASN A 130 -12.42 13.96 3.28
C ASN A 130 -11.42 15.08 2.91
N TYR A 131 -11.89 16.08 2.16
CA TYR A 131 -11.13 17.27 1.81
C TYR A 131 -10.90 18.13 3.06
N PHE A 132 -9.63 18.46 3.28
CA PHE A 132 -9.18 19.29 4.39
C PHE A 132 -9.91 20.64 4.44
N GLN A 133 -10.50 20.95 5.60
CA GLN A 133 -11.26 22.17 5.88
C GLN A 133 -12.42 22.49 4.92
N GLN A 134 -12.93 21.51 4.16
CA GLN A 134 -14.11 21.71 3.31
C GLN A 134 -15.36 21.14 3.97
N SER A 135 -16.45 21.91 3.93
CA SER A 135 -17.77 21.49 4.37
C SER A 135 -18.82 21.72 3.28
N SER A 136 -19.79 20.82 3.21
CA SER A 136 -21.00 20.98 2.42
C SER A 136 -21.92 22.06 3.00
N SER A 137 -22.98 22.42 2.27
CA SER A 137 -24.02 23.32 2.77
C SER A 137 -24.77 22.82 4.02
N SER A 138 -24.65 21.52 4.35
CA SER A 138 -25.20 20.93 5.58
C SER A 138 -24.19 20.83 6.72
N SER A 139 -23.07 21.56 6.63
CA SER A 139 -21.94 21.54 7.59
C SER A 139 -21.28 20.17 7.76
N LYS A 140 -21.45 19.28 6.78
CA LYS A 140 -20.80 17.96 6.75
C LYS A 140 -19.47 17.99 6.02
N SER A 141 -18.55 17.08 6.34
CA SER A 141 -17.28 16.93 5.63
C SER A 141 -17.51 16.62 4.14
N VAL A 142 -16.59 17.04 3.25
CA VAL A 142 -16.71 16.78 1.80
C VAL A 142 -15.77 15.62 1.41
N PRO A 143 -16.29 14.47 0.95
CA PRO A 143 -15.48 13.30 0.61
C PRO A 143 -14.66 13.45 -0.70
N GLN A 144 -13.57 12.72 -0.81
CA GLN A 144 -12.62 12.71 -1.93
C GLN A 144 -12.68 11.41 -2.75
N PRO A 145 -12.39 11.45 -4.06
CA PRO A 145 -12.07 10.27 -4.86
C PRO A 145 -11.06 9.33 -4.17
N ASN A 146 -11.28 8.01 -4.22
CA ASN A 146 -10.46 6.98 -3.57
C ASN A 146 -9.76 6.01 -4.56
N TRP A 147 -9.29 6.53 -5.69
CA TRP A 147 -8.52 5.76 -6.68
C TRP A 147 -7.24 6.50 -7.08
N VAL A 148 -6.26 5.82 -7.67
CA VAL A 148 -5.08 6.48 -8.28
C VAL A 148 -5.53 7.32 -9.48
N ALA A 149 -5.15 8.60 -9.52
CA ALA A 149 -5.63 9.55 -10.53
C ALA A 149 -4.98 9.36 -11.92
N GLN A 150 -5.66 9.79 -12.98
CA GLN A 150 -5.15 9.68 -14.36
C GLN A 150 -3.80 10.42 -14.52
N SER A 151 -3.65 11.59 -13.90
CA SER A 151 -2.38 12.35 -13.91
C SER A 151 -1.20 11.56 -13.32
N VAL A 152 -1.46 10.67 -12.36
CA VAL A 152 -0.47 9.75 -11.78
C VAL A 152 -0.17 8.59 -12.73
N VAL A 153 -1.20 8.05 -13.40
CA VAL A 153 -1.05 6.99 -14.42
C VAL A 153 -0.20 7.47 -15.61
N ASP A 154 -0.44 8.70 -16.06
CA ASP A 154 0.31 9.35 -17.13
C ASP A 154 1.77 9.54 -16.71
N TRP A 155 2.00 10.16 -15.53
CA TRP A 155 3.34 10.32 -14.94
C TRP A 155 4.09 9.00 -14.80
N PHE A 156 3.43 7.95 -14.32
CA PHE A 156 4.01 6.63 -14.12
C PHE A 156 4.46 6.03 -15.45
N THR A 157 3.60 6.09 -16.47
CA THR A 157 3.86 5.56 -17.81
C THR A 157 5.03 6.29 -18.49
N GLU A 158 5.06 7.61 -18.40
CA GLU A 158 6.17 8.44 -18.93
C GLU A 158 7.48 8.20 -18.16
N THR A 159 7.43 8.21 -16.83
CA THR A 159 8.61 8.05 -15.95
C THR A 159 9.23 6.68 -16.12
N ARG A 160 8.42 5.61 -16.14
CA ARG A 160 8.89 4.25 -16.43
C ARG A 160 9.60 4.18 -17.79
N SER A 161 8.96 4.69 -18.84
CA SER A 161 9.51 4.69 -20.19
C SER A 161 10.83 5.47 -20.28
N ALA A 162 10.93 6.60 -19.56
CA ALA A 162 12.15 7.39 -19.46
C ALA A 162 13.27 6.65 -18.71
N LEU A 163 12.96 5.94 -17.61
CA LEU A 163 13.91 5.13 -16.86
C LEU A 163 14.43 3.93 -17.67
N GLU A 164 13.53 3.19 -18.32
CA GLU A 164 13.90 2.08 -19.21
C GLU A 164 14.85 2.54 -20.32
N LYS A 165 14.54 3.67 -20.97
CA LYS A 165 15.38 4.29 -22.00
C LYS A 165 16.71 4.79 -21.44
N ARG A 166 16.73 5.42 -20.26
CA ARG A 166 17.94 5.94 -19.61
C ARG A 166 18.93 4.83 -19.25
N HIS A 167 18.43 3.69 -18.81
CA HIS A 167 19.26 2.56 -18.37
C HIS A 167 19.45 1.49 -19.45
N ASN A 168 18.78 1.61 -20.60
CA ASN A 168 18.71 0.59 -21.65
C ASN A 168 18.37 -0.81 -21.10
N ARG A 169 17.51 -0.84 -20.07
CA ARG A 169 17.18 -2.03 -19.28
C ARG A 169 15.80 -1.85 -18.63
N VAL A 170 14.97 -2.89 -18.70
CA VAL A 170 13.80 -3.02 -17.80
C VAL A 170 14.32 -3.31 -16.40
N VAL A 171 14.15 -2.36 -15.48
CA VAL A 171 14.52 -2.55 -14.08
C VAL A 171 13.35 -3.25 -13.36
N PRO A 172 13.57 -4.42 -12.72
CA PRO A 172 12.53 -5.09 -11.96
C PRO A 172 11.96 -4.20 -10.86
N SER A 173 10.67 -4.34 -10.54
CA SER A 173 10.02 -3.45 -9.59
C SER A 173 8.92 -4.11 -8.76
N VAL A 174 8.52 -3.43 -7.69
CA VAL A 174 7.28 -3.67 -6.95
C VAL A 174 6.58 -2.34 -6.71
N ALA A 175 5.29 -2.39 -6.42
CA ALA A 175 4.47 -1.21 -6.17
C ALA A 175 3.76 -1.28 -4.81
N PHE A 176 3.49 -0.11 -4.24
CA PHE A 176 2.74 0.12 -3.01
C PHE A 176 1.62 1.13 -3.31
N VAL A 177 0.40 0.80 -2.93
CA VAL A 177 -0.79 1.67 -3.01
C VAL A 177 -1.69 1.30 -1.85
N HIS A 178 -2.25 2.25 -1.11
CA HIS A 178 -2.97 1.90 0.11
C HIS A 178 -4.27 1.11 -0.16
N ILE A 179 -5.19 1.65 -0.99
CA ILE A 179 -6.48 1.02 -1.27
C ILE A 179 -6.32 -0.04 -2.39
N PRO A 180 -6.82 -1.28 -2.21
CA PRO A 180 -6.70 -2.35 -3.20
C PRO A 180 -7.45 -2.05 -4.50
N VAL A 181 -6.89 -2.51 -5.62
CA VAL A 181 -7.53 -2.40 -6.96
C VAL A 181 -8.70 -3.38 -7.10
N ASN A 182 -9.65 -3.07 -7.98
CA ASN A 182 -10.83 -3.91 -8.25
C ASN A 182 -10.46 -5.35 -8.70
N ALA A 183 -9.25 -5.60 -9.19
CA ALA A 183 -8.77 -6.96 -9.46
C ALA A 183 -8.77 -7.85 -8.19
N MET A 184 -8.45 -7.28 -7.02
CA MET A 184 -8.43 -8.01 -5.75
C MET A 184 -9.85 -8.40 -5.32
N ALA A 185 -10.81 -7.48 -5.37
CA ALA A 185 -12.21 -7.79 -5.06
C ALA A 185 -12.85 -8.76 -6.08
N ALA A 186 -12.54 -8.60 -7.38
CA ALA A 186 -13.00 -9.51 -8.42
C ALA A 186 -12.44 -10.93 -8.25
N PHE A 187 -11.25 -11.07 -7.67
CA PHE A 187 -10.69 -12.36 -7.25
C PHE A 187 -11.39 -12.90 -5.98
N GLN A 188 -11.50 -12.09 -4.92
CA GLN A 188 -12.18 -12.47 -3.68
C GLN A 188 -13.62 -12.95 -3.91
N ALA A 189 -14.37 -12.28 -4.80
CA ALA A 189 -15.73 -12.65 -5.20
C ALA A 189 -15.85 -14.00 -5.95
N GLN A 190 -14.71 -14.60 -6.36
CA GLN A 190 -14.63 -15.95 -6.93
C GLN A 190 -14.15 -16.99 -5.90
N GLY A 191 -13.64 -16.55 -4.75
CA GLY A 191 -13.17 -17.38 -3.64
C GLY A 191 -11.65 -17.42 -3.52
N VAL A 192 -11.13 -17.08 -2.33
CA VAL A 192 -9.72 -17.18 -1.98
C VAL A 192 -9.42 -18.60 -1.48
N ASP A 193 -8.43 -19.26 -2.08
CA ASP A 193 -8.08 -20.64 -1.73
C ASP A 193 -7.06 -20.66 -0.59
N THR A 194 -7.50 -21.02 0.61
CA THR A 194 -6.67 -21.07 1.83
C THR A 194 -5.34 -21.84 1.72
N HIS A 195 -5.16 -22.69 0.70
CA HIS A 195 -3.91 -23.43 0.47
C HIS A 195 -3.13 -22.97 -0.76
N ARG A 196 -3.68 -22.16 -1.67
CA ARG A 196 -2.93 -21.57 -2.82
C ARG A 196 -2.64 -20.08 -2.61
N ASP A 197 -3.52 -19.42 -1.87
CA ASP A 197 -3.56 -17.99 -1.54
C ASP A 197 -3.59 -17.81 -0.01
N PRO A 198 -2.58 -18.30 0.76
CA PRO A 198 -2.66 -18.40 2.21
C PRO A 198 -2.65 -17.02 2.90
N GLY A 199 -3.76 -16.69 3.55
CA GLY A 199 -3.97 -15.50 4.38
C GLY A 199 -5.34 -15.57 5.07
N ILE A 200 -5.63 -14.62 5.95
CA ILE A 200 -7.00 -14.33 6.40
C ILE A 200 -7.72 -13.58 5.28
N ASN A 201 -8.99 -13.87 5.06
CA ASN A 201 -9.89 -13.20 4.11
C ASN A 201 -11.21 -12.92 4.83
N ASP A 202 -11.19 -12.01 5.80
CA ASP A 202 -12.34 -11.72 6.67
C ASP A 202 -13.04 -10.41 6.29
N ASP A 203 -12.37 -9.49 5.58
CA ASP A 203 -13.02 -8.29 5.02
C ASP A 203 -13.65 -8.65 3.67
N ASN A 204 -14.86 -9.23 3.73
CA ASN A 204 -15.56 -9.77 2.57
C ASN A 204 -17.01 -9.23 2.49
N PRO A 205 -17.34 -8.37 1.51
CA PRO A 205 -16.49 -7.89 0.42
C PRO A 205 -15.47 -6.82 0.86
N LEU A 206 -14.26 -6.88 0.29
CA LEU A 206 -13.17 -5.95 0.54
C LEU A 206 -13.43 -4.54 -0.04
N ALA A 207 -12.77 -3.52 0.51
CA ALA A 207 -13.01 -2.11 0.19
C ALA A 207 -12.11 -1.59 -0.95
N GLN A 208 -12.49 -1.88 -2.18
CA GLN A 208 -11.71 -1.49 -3.38
C GLN A 208 -11.71 0.02 -3.74
N GLN A 209 -10.73 0.41 -4.56
CA GLN A 209 -10.69 1.70 -5.25
C GLN A 209 -11.97 1.95 -6.07
N GLY A 210 -12.48 3.19 -6.02
CA GLY A 210 -13.68 3.64 -6.72
C GLY A 210 -15.02 3.29 -6.04
N SER A 211 -15.03 2.50 -4.96
CA SER A 211 -16.25 2.10 -4.22
C SER A 211 -16.50 2.82 -2.89
N ALA A 212 -15.54 3.63 -2.41
CA ALA A 212 -15.55 4.31 -1.12
C ALA A 212 -14.83 5.68 -1.26
N SER A 213 -14.39 6.43 -0.24
CA SER A 213 -14.64 6.41 1.20
C SER A 213 -14.70 7.88 1.66
N GLY A 214 -15.84 8.32 2.20
CA GLY A 214 -15.87 9.48 3.10
C GLY A 214 -15.60 9.01 4.52
N GLN A 215 -15.06 9.86 5.39
CA GLN A 215 -14.82 9.53 6.80
C GLN A 215 -15.83 10.19 7.76
N GLY A 216 -15.92 9.64 8.97
CA GLY A 216 -16.68 10.23 10.07
C GLY A 216 -18.16 10.45 9.76
N ASP A 217 -18.58 11.70 9.69
CA ASP A 217 -19.97 12.14 9.53
C ASP A 217 -20.55 11.89 8.12
N VAL A 218 -19.69 11.49 7.18
CA VAL A 218 -20.00 11.07 5.80
C VAL A 218 -19.48 9.66 5.50
N SER A 219 -19.29 8.83 6.53
CA SER A 219 -18.91 7.42 6.39
C SER A 219 -19.90 6.62 5.53
N GLY A 220 -19.37 5.79 4.63
CA GLY A 220 -20.13 4.90 3.75
C GLY A 220 -19.82 5.06 2.26
N ALA A 221 -20.66 4.45 1.41
CA ALA A 221 -20.54 4.46 -0.04
C ALA A 221 -20.88 5.84 -0.63
N VAL A 222 -19.85 6.64 -0.89
CA VAL A 222 -19.96 7.95 -1.54
C VAL A 222 -19.89 7.83 -3.07
N PHE A 223 -19.04 6.93 -3.57
CA PHE A 223 -18.74 6.77 -4.99
C PHE A 223 -19.24 5.42 -5.49
N THR A 224 -19.93 5.42 -6.63
CA THR A 224 -20.30 4.20 -7.34
C THR A 224 -19.17 3.78 -8.26
N TYR A 225 -18.66 2.57 -8.09
CA TYR A 225 -17.64 2.02 -8.98
C TYR A 225 -18.17 1.88 -10.41
N ASN A 226 -17.40 2.39 -11.35
CA ASN A 226 -17.64 2.39 -12.80
C ASN A 226 -16.31 2.29 -13.57
N GLY A 227 -15.31 1.61 -13.00
CA GLY A 227 -14.00 1.41 -13.63
C GLY A 227 -13.00 2.55 -13.45
N GLN A 228 -13.08 3.31 -12.35
CA GLN A 228 -12.21 4.46 -12.08
C GLN A 228 -10.71 4.11 -12.02
N ASP A 229 -10.37 2.89 -11.58
CA ASP A 229 -9.01 2.38 -11.46
C ASP A 229 -8.55 1.54 -12.68
N ILE A 230 -9.38 1.37 -13.71
CA ILE A 230 -9.02 0.64 -14.94
C ILE A 230 -7.74 1.20 -15.58
N PRO A 231 -7.53 2.53 -15.71
CA PRO A 231 -6.28 3.08 -16.26
C PRO A 231 -5.06 2.70 -15.42
N PHE A 232 -5.20 2.67 -14.09
CA PHE A 232 -4.12 2.29 -13.18
C PHE A 232 -3.82 0.79 -13.28
N MET A 233 -4.84 -0.09 -13.23
CA MET A 233 -4.66 -1.53 -13.44
C MET A 233 -4.02 -1.85 -14.80
N GLN A 234 -4.41 -1.15 -15.87
CA GLN A 234 -3.80 -1.32 -17.19
C GLN A 234 -2.31 -0.92 -17.17
N ALA A 235 -1.95 0.22 -16.56
CA ALA A 235 -0.56 0.65 -16.47
C ALA A 235 0.31 -0.27 -15.59
N LEU A 236 -0.25 -0.90 -14.55
CA LEU A 236 0.42 -1.95 -13.78
C LEU A 236 0.69 -3.19 -14.65
N LEU A 237 -0.29 -3.65 -15.42
CA LEU A 237 -0.13 -4.78 -16.35
C LEU A 237 0.86 -4.48 -17.49
N ASP A 238 0.88 -3.25 -18.02
CA ASP A 238 1.83 -2.84 -19.07
C ASP A 238 3.27 -2.64 -18.56
N THR A 239 3.48 -2.65 -17.24
CA THR A 239 4.79 -2.50 -16.62
C THR A 239 5.54 -3.83 -16.60
N LYS A 240 6.38 -4.02 -17.62
CA LYS A 240 7.31 -5.16 -17.69
C LYS A 240 8.21 -5.18 -16.45
N GLY A 241 8.33 -6.35 -15.83
CA GLY A 241 9.18 -6.54 -14.65
C GLY A 241 8.61 -5.98 -13.35
N LEU A 242 7.37 -5.45 -13.32
CA LEU A 242 6.62 -5.33 -12.06
C LEU A 242 6.28 -6.74 -11.57
N LYS A 243 6.78 -7.07 -10.38
CA LYS A 243 6.64 -8.41 -9.78
C LYS A 243 5.39 -8.53 -8.92
N ALA A 244 5.15 -7.53 -8.08
CA ALA A 244 4.05 -7.53 -7.13
C ALA A 244 3.56 -6.11 -6.81
N VAL A 245 2.29 -6.01 -6.41
CA VAL A 245 1.69 -4.81 -5.80
C VAL A 245 1.19 -5.16 -4.40
N PHE A 246 1.44 -4.28 -3.44
CA PHE A 246 1.07 -4.44 -2.04
C PHE A 246 0.06 -3.35 -1.64
N SER A 247 -1.03 -3.74 -0.96
CA SER A 247 -2.11 -2.86 -0.50
C SER A 247 -2.45 -3.08 0.97
N GLY A 248 -2.79 -2.03 1.69
CA GLY A 248 -3.30 -2.12 3.07
C GLY A 248 -4.83 -2.08 3.07
N HIS A 249 -5.37 -1.12 3.82
CA HIS A 249 -6.79 -0.73 3.86
C HIS A 249 -7.76 -1.72 4.54
N ASP A 250 -7.82 -2.96 4.06
CA ASP A 250 -8.65 -4.00 4.67
C ASP A 250 -7.86 -4.67 5.80
N HIS A 251 -8.44 -4.79 7.00
CA HIS A 251 -7.71 -5.13 8.24
C HIS A 251 -7.67 -6.64 8.54
N GLY A 252 -8.66 -7.35 8.01
CA GLY A 252 -8.86 -8.78 8.07
C GLY A 252 -8.30 -9.53 6.87
N ASP A 253 -7.66 -8.85 5.92
CA ASP A 253 -7.11 -9.47 4.71
C ASP A 253 -5.57 -9.46 4.73
N ASP A 254 -4.93 -10.62 4.52
CA ASP A 254 -3.46 -10.73 4.35
C ASP A 254 -3.00 -11.83 3.38
N TRP A 255 -3.86 -12.23 2.44
CA TRP A 255 -3.49 -13.10 1.31
C TRP A 255 -2.74 -12.35 0.20
N CYS A 256 -2.14 -13.11 -0.70
CA CYS A 256 -1.77 -12.67 -2.03
C CYS A 256 -2.52 -13.51 -3.06
N PHE A 257 -2.64 -13.04 -4.30
CA PHE A 257 -3.08 -13.87 -5.43
C PHE A 257 -2.31 -13.53 -6.69
N ARG A 258 -2.26 -14.50 -7.62
CA ARG A 258 -1.65 -14.34 -8.93
C ARG A 258 -2.69 -13.96 -9.98
N TRP A 259 -2.61 -12.74 -10.53
CA TRP A 259 -3.52 -12.32 -11.59
C TRP A 259 -2.99 -12.74 -12.97
N ASP A 260 -3.29 -13.97 -13.38
CA ASP A 260 -2.86 -14.61 -14.64
C ASP A 260 -3.96 -14.78 -15.70
N SER A 261 -5.18 -14.37 -15.38
CA SER A 261 -6.39 -14.73 -16.11
C SER A 261 -7.42 -13.61 -16.12
N LYS A 262 -8.50 -13.77 -16.89
CA LYS A 262 -9.60 -12.81 -16.96
C LYS A 262 -10.60 -13.08 -15.84
N LEU A 263 -10.60 -12.24 -14.82
CA LEU A 263 -11.50 -12.35 -13.67
C LEU A 263 -12.94 -11.98 -14.05
N LYS A 264 -13.90 -12.56 -13.33
CA LYS A 264 -15.34 -12.34 -13.58
C LYS A 264 -15.69 -10.85 -13.37
N GLY A 265 -16.42 -10.27 -14.32
CA GLY A 265 -16.83 -8.86 -14.27
C GLY A 265 -15.75 -7.86 -14.69
N MET A 266 -14.53 -8.30 -15.00
CA MET A 266 -13.45 -7.41 -15.47
C MET A 266 -13.34 -7.34 -16.99
N ASN A 267 -12.91 -6.18 -17.48
CA ASN A 267 -12.54 -5.98 -18.88
C ASN A 267 -11.06 -6.30 -19.16
N LEU A 268 -10.22 -6.30 -18.12
CA LEU A 268 -8.79 -6.61 -18.19
C LEU A 268 -8.51 -8.10 -17.97
N THR A 269 -7.42 -8.58 -18.54
CA THR A 269 -6.88 -9.94 -18.35
C THR A 269 -5.53 -9.82 -17.66
N GLY A 270 -5.33 -10.56 -16.58
CA GLY A 270 -4.05 -10.60 -15.86
C GLY A 270 -2.92 -11.19 -16.71
N ASN A 271 -1.68 -10.83 -16.40
CA ASN A 271 -0.47 -11.26 -17.11
C ASN A 271 0.52 -12.03 -16.22
N GLY A 272 0.09 -12.44 -15.01
CA GLY A 272 0.94 -13.04 -13.99
C GLY A 272 1.56 -12.02 -13.03
N LEU A 273 0.90 -10.86 -12.82
CA LEU A 273 1.21 -9.92 -11.77
C LEU A 273 0.63 -10.41 -10.44
N ASP A 274 1.44 -10.46 -9.38
CA ASP A 274 0.97 -10.87 -8.06
C ASP A 274 0.46 -9.65 -7.27
N LEU A 275 -0.71 -9.77 -6.62
CA LEU A 275 -1.33 -8.70 -5.84
C LEU A 275 -1.51 -9.19 -4.40
N CYS A 276 -1.08 -8.39 -3.41
CA CYS A 276 -0.97 -8.78 -2.01
C CYS A 276 -1.61 -7.77 -1.06
N PHE A 277 -2.25 -8.26 0.00
CA PHE A 277 -2.64 -7.46 1.15
C PHE A 277 -1.55 -7.39 2.23
N ASP A 278 -1.44 -6.27 2.92
CA ASP A 278 -0.52 -6.01 4.01
C ASP A 278 -1.25 -6.10 5.34
N ARG A 279 -0.81 -7.01 6.22
CA ARG A 279 -1.29 -7.07 7.61
C ARG A 279 -1.09 -5.70 8.29
N ARG A 280 -2.10 -5.25 9.05
CA ARG A 280 -1.97 -4.09 9.96
C ARG A 280 -1.04 -4.40 11.14
N SER A 281 -0.15 -3.47 11.47
CA SER A 281 0.58 -3.47 12.76
C SER A 281 0.05 -2.44 13.76
N GLY A 282 -0.81 -1.52 13.31
CA GLY A 282 -1.46 -0.51 14.14
C GLY A 282 -2.41 -1.07 15.21
N TYR A 283 -2.56 -0.32 16.30
CA TYR A 283 -3.58 -0.49 17.33
C TYR A 283 -4.86 0.31 17.02
N GLY A 284 -5.00 0.78 15.78
CA GLY A 284 -6.21 1.35 15.20
C GLY A 284 -7.10 0.28 14.56
N GLY A 285 -7.97 0.70 13.65
CA GLY A 285 -8.82 -0.21 12.88
C GLY A 285 -9.82 -1.04 13.70
N TYR A 286 -10.23 -2.17 13.13
CA TYR A 286 -11.28 -3.05 13.63
C TYR A 286 -10.87 -4.54 13.58
N GLY A 287 -11.69 -5.42 14.16
CA GLY A 287 -11.38 -6.85 14.27
C GLY A 287 -10.31 -7.19 15.31
N SER A 288 -10.08 -8.48 15.52
CA SER A 288 -9.32 -9.03 16.67
C SER A 288 -8.10 -9.88 16.29
N TRP A 289 -7.76 -9.97 15.00
CA TRP A 289 -6.61 -10.73 14.52
C TRP A 289 -5.31 -10.22 15.12
N THR A 290 -4.36 -11.13 15.36
CA THR A 290 -2.99 -10.82 15.78
C THR A 290 -2.38 -9.79 14.82
N ARG A 291 -1.83 -8.69 15.35
CA ARG A 291 -1.16 -7.67 14.54
C ARG A 291 0.11 -8.23 13.93
N GLY A 292 0.55 -7.60 12.85
CA GLY A 292 1.77 -7.97 12.18
C GLY A 292 2.09 -7.07 10.99
N SER A 293 3.08 -7.46 10.22
CA SER A 293 3.55 -6.71 9.06
C SER A 293 4.06 -7.65 7.98
N ARG A 294 3.81 -7.29 6.72
CA ARG A 294 4.30 -8.07 5.59
C ARG A 294 5.78 -7.82 5.38
N GLN A 295 6.57 -8.87 5.45
CA GLN A 295 7.97 -8.86 5.06
C GLN A 295 8.09 -9.16 3.57
N VAL A 296 8.91 -8.40 2.85
CA VAL A 296 9.12 -8.52 1.40
C VAL A 296 10.62 -8.56 1.10
N VAL A 297 11.10 -9.66 0.53
CA VAL A 297 12.50 -9.90 0.20
C VAL A 297 12.70 -9.95 -1.31
N LEU A 298 13.43 -8.96 -1.83
CA LEU A 298 13.89 -8.88 -3.21
C LEU A 298 15.36 -9.30 -3.28
N ARG A 299 15.72 -10.19 -4.21
CA ARG A 299 17.10 -10.67 -4.40
C ARG A 299 17.61 -10.33 -5.80
N LYS A 300 18.79 -9.71 -5.89
CA LYS A 300 19.45 -9.41 -7.16
C LYS A 300 19.61 -10.68 -8.01
N GLY A 301 19.23 -10.60 -9.28
CA GLY A 301 19.31 -11.73 -10.22
C GLY A 301 18.30 -12.85 -9.96
N LYS A 302 17.20 -12.55 -9.26
CA LYS A 302 16.09 -13.48 -9.01
C LYS A 302 14.76 -12.89 -9.46
N ASP A 303 13.97 -13.73 -10.13
CA ASP A 303 12.65 -13.36 -10.63
C ASP A 303 11.54 -13.55 -9.59
N ASP A 304 11.79 -14.29 -8.50
CA ASP A 304 10.88 -14.41 -7.37
C ASP A 304 10.84 -13.17 -6.44
N VAL A 305 9.78 -13.10 -5.62
CA VAL A 305 9.67 -12.27 -4.42
C VAL A 305 9.28 -13.18 -3.26
N GLN A 306 10.06 -13.20 -2.19
CA GLN A 306 9.70 -13.97 -0.99
C GLN A 306 8.96 -13.07 -0.01
N THR A 307 7.81 -13.51 0.49
CA THR A 307 7.01 -12.72 1.41
C THR A 307 6.30 -13.60 2.45
N TRP A 308 6.06 -13.02 3.62
CA TRP A 308 5.32 -13.59 4.74
C TRP A 308 4.83 -12.45 5.62
N VAL A 309 3.90 -12.73 6.52
CA VAL A 309 3.55 -11.80 7.60
C VAL A 309 4.30 -12.22 8.86
N ARG A 310 5.05 -11.28 9.44
CA ARG A 310 5.59 -11.40 10.80
C ARG A 310 4.51 -10.93 11.76
N LEU A 311 4.11 -11.74 12.73
CA LEU A 311 3.12 -11.38 13.74
C LEU A 311 3.80 -10.81 15.00
N GLU A 312 3.06 -10.02 15.78
CA GLU A 312 3.56 -9.35 17.00
C GLU A 312 4.01 -10.33 18.11
N ASP A 313 3.50 -11.57 18.07
CA ASP A 313 3.93 -12.67 18.94
C ASP A 313 5.26 -13.33 18.48
N GLY A 314 5.84 -12.82 17.39
CA GLY A 314 7.05 -13.33 16.76
C GLY A 314 6.84 -14.49 15.79
N SER A 315 5.61 -14.99 15.61
CA SER A 315 5.32 -16.08 14.67
C SER A 315 5.28 -15.63 13.19
N ILE A 316 5.11 -16.58 12.27
CA ILE A 316 5.06 -16.33 10.82
C ILE A 316 3.73 -16.83 10.28
N SER A 317 3.03 -15.97 9.54
CA SER A 317 1.82 -16.28 8.77
C SER A 317 2.08 -16.11 7.25
N GLY A 318 1.27 -16.75 6.41
CA GLY A 318 1.19 -16.48 4.97
C GLY A 318 2.52 -16.55 4.18
N LYS A 319 3.44 -17.46 4.55
CA LYS A 319 4.78 -17.51 3.92
C LYS A 319 4.73 -18.16 2.54
N VAL A 320 4.97 -17.34 1.50
CA VAL A 320 4.91 -17.73 0.09
C VAL A 320 6.16 -17.26 -0.68
N THR A 321 6.31 -17.75 -1.91
CA THR A 321 7.29 -17.25 -2.88
C THR A 321 6.54 -16.91 -4.15
N LEU A 322 6.35 -15.62 -4.41
CA LEU A 322 5.67 -15.11 -5.60
C LEU A 322 6.60 -15.35 -6.80
N ASN A 323 6.20 -16.26 -7.67
CA ASN A 323 6.95 -16.74 -8.82
C ASN A 323 5.97 -17.30 -9.88
N GLY A 324 6.48 -17.93 -10.93
CA GLY A 324 5.64 -18.52 -12.00
C GLY A 324 4.75 -19.71 -11.60
N THR A 325 4.90 -20.29 -10.40
CA THR A 325 4.07 -21.39 -9.88
C THR A 325 3.15 -20.96 -8.73
N TYR A 326 3.24 -19.71 -8.26
CA TYR A 326 2.33 -19.16 -7.27
C TYR A 326 0.87 -19.20 -7.75
N GLY A 327 -0.07 -19.44 -6.83
CA GLY A 327 -1.48 -19.73 -7.16
C GLY A 327 -1.74 -21.17 -7.69
N GLN A 328 -0.70 -21.98 -7.90
CA GLN A 328 -0.77 -23.42 -8.20
C GLN A 328 -0.07 -24.27 -7.12
N ASP A 329 0.98 -23.73 -6.50
CA ASP A 329 1.66 -24.32 -5.35
C ASP A 329 0.72 -24.45 -4.13
N SER A 330 1.02 -25.41 -3.24
CA SER A 330 0.25 -25.64 -2.02
C SER A 330 1.03 -25.23 -0.77
N TYR A 331 0.37 -24.47 0.10
CA TYR A 331 0.90 -23.87 1.32
C TYR A 331 0.06 -24.29 2.55
N PRO A 332 0.64 -24.21 3.76
CA PRO A 332 -0.13 -24.33 5.00
C PRO A 332 -1.17 -23.19 5.08
N SER A 333 -2.41 -23.53 5.45
CA SER A 333 -3.45 -22.53 5.65
C SER A 333 -3.18 -21.64 6.87
N VAL A 334 -3.53 -20.37 6.73
CA VAL A 334 -3.50 -19.38 7.80
C VAL A 334 -4.72 -19.56 8.70
N LYS A 335 -4.56 -19.33 9.99
CA LYS A 335 -5.65 -19.25 10.96
C LYS A 335 -5.85 -17.79 11.36
N ALA A 336 -7.12 -17.41 11.52
CA ALA A 336 -7.53 -16.14 12.10
C ALA A 336 -7.36 -16.11 13.63
#